data_AF-U2JJK1-F1
#
_entry.id   AF-U2JJK1-F1
#
_cell.length_a   1.000
_cell.length_b   1.000
_cell.length_c   1.000
_cell.angle_alpha   90.00
_cell.angle_beta   90.00
_cell.angle_gamma   90.00
#
_symmetry.space_group_name_H-M   'P 1'
#
loop_
_entity.id
_entity.type
_entity.pdbx_description
1 polymer ?
#
loop_
_entity_poly.entity_id
_entity_poly.type
_entity_poly.pdbx_seq_one_letter_code
_entity_poly.pdbx_strand_id
1 'polypeptide(L)'
;MLQKKNNKRILAVLTMALFSTASFAQLANSAKGVEALAADEETPGPEYMLVFRDEFNEPDGTLPDAKVWRYCTRRPKVTWARYLSNSPEVAFIKDGNLVLRAIPNPDKSKDNVSMLTGGIETSQSFTFRFGRVECRALVNPFIGNFPAIWMMPKSKFGWPKGGEIDIFEQIDNEQRCYATVHSAWTQSHRNELHSSNLLMPMNRYHTYAVEWEEDVLTFFADGKRVFQYKKQNDSQEQWPFDKSNFYLILNQSVGNGSWAKNPNENHTYEMCIDWIRVYQKKKHIPLGVSVPMTRIQESKESNEIYSLQGVKMGTNERELPKGIYVSNGEKIIK
;
A
#
# COMPACT_ATOMS: atom_id res chain seq x y z
N MET A 1 -47.55 65.09 -18.89
CA MET A 1 -48.18 64.18 -17.90
C MET A 1 -48.90 63.06 -18.65
N LEU A 2 -48.24 61.93 -18.94
CA LEU A 2 -48.86 60.63 -19.28
C LEU A 2 -47.77 59.55 -19.51
N GLN A 3 -47.88 58.45 -18.74
CA GLN A 3 -47.38 57.07 -18.87
C GLN A 3 -46.06 56.72 -19.58
N LYS A 4 -45.17 55.97 -18.87
CA LYS A 4 -44.71 54.60 -19.23
C LYS A 4 -43.79 53.97 -18.16
N LYS A 5 -44.10 52.70 -17.81
CA LYS A 5 -43.24 51.55 -17.38
C LYS A 5 -41.77 51.80 -16.99
N ASN A 6 -41.31 51.34 -15.81
CA ASN A 6 -40.86 49.95 -15.51
C ASN A 6 -39.98 49.85 -14.23
N ASN A 7 -40.39 48.93 -13.35
CA ASN A 7 -39.64 47.96 -12.52
C ASN A 7 -38.32 48.35 -11.82
N LYS A 8 -38.30 48.16 -10.48
CA LYS A 8 -37.63 47.01 -9.84
C LYS A 8 -37.90 46.93 -8.32
N ARG A 9 -38.11 45.68 -7.88
CA ARG A 9 -37.64 45.04 -6.62
C ARG A 9 -38.48 45.19 -5.33
N ILE A 10 -39.05 44.04 -4.90
CA ILE A 10 -38.73 43.27 -3.67
C ILE A 10 -39.97 42.74 -2.89
N LEU A 11 -39.88 41.42 -2.60
CA LEU A 11 -40.53 40.60 -1.55
C LEU A 11 -42.04 40.36 -1.53
N ALA A 12 -42.40 39.10 -1.76
CA ALA A 12 -43.60 38.44 -1.23
C ALA A 12 -43.28 36.94 -1.11
N VAL A 13 -43.80 36.11 -0.21
CA VAL A 13 -44.64 36.21 1.00
C VAL A 13 -44.51 34.83 1.66
N LEU A 14 -44.64 34.76 2.98
CA LEU A 14 -44.71 33.52 3.78
C LEU A 14 -45.99 32.70 3.55
N THR A 15 -45.89 31.40 3.87
CA THR A 15 -46.94 30.45 4.33
C THR A 15 -47.96 29.88 3.34
N MET A 16 -48.01 28.54 3.19
CA MET A 16 -49.01 27.66 3.83
C MET A 16 -48.96 26.18 3.36
N ALA A 17 -49.13 25.27 4.35
CA ALA A 17 -49.96 24.05 4.41
C ALA A 17 -49.97 22.93 3.32
N LEU A 18 -49.68 21.71 3.81
CA LEU A 18 -50.33 20.38 3.65
C LEU A 18 -51.27 20.09 2.46
N PHE A 19 -51.09 18.95 1.77
CA PHE A 19 -51.92 17.72 1.90
C PHE A 19 -51.59 16.62 0.84
N SER A 20 -51.72 15.36 1.30
CA SER A 20 -52.19 14.11 0.65
C SER A 20 -51.55 13.52 -0.64
N THR A 21 -50.94 12.34 -0.43
CA THR A 21 -51.09 11.03 -1.12
C THR A 21 -51.53 10.94 -2.59
N ALA A 22 -50.77 10.16 -3.39
CA ALA A 22 -51.29 9.06 -4.22
C ALA A 22 -50.14 8.18 -4.74
N SER A 23 -50.42 6.89 -4.86
CA SER A 23 -49.50 5.80 -5.26
C SER A 23 -49.95 5.18 -6.60
N PHE A 24 -49.05 4.38 -7.22
CA PHE A 24 -49.19 3.56 -8.45
C PHE A 24 -49.23 4.32 -9.80
N ALA A 25 -48.61 3.91 -10.92
CA ALA A 25 -47.80 2.74 -11.27
C ALA A 25 -46.92 3.03 -12.53
N GLN A 26 -45.74 2.41 -12.55
CA GLN A 26 -45.01 1.77 -13.66
C GLN A 26 -45.11 2.27 -15.12
N LEU A 27 -43.95 2.56 -15.70
CA LEU A 27 -43.59 2.06 -17.03
C LEU A 27 -42.11 1.68 -17.06
N ALA A 28 -41.89 0.36 -17.12
CA ALA A 28 -40.60 -0.24 -17.37
C ALA A 28 -40.21 0.01 -18.83
N ASN A 29 -38.94 0.34 -19.07
CA ASN A 29 -38.31 -0.04 -20.32
C ASN A 29 -36.99 -0.73 -20.02
N SER A 30 -36.87 -1.94 -20.56
CA SER A 30 -35.79 -2.89 -20.35
C SER A 30 -34.56 -2.45 -21.14
N ALA A 31 -33.45 -2.18 -20.44
CA ALA A 31 -32.13 -2.44 -20.96
C ALA A 31 -31.53 -3.56 -20.11
N LYS A 32 -31.43 -4.74 -20.71
CA LYS A 32 -30.84 -5.94 -20.15
C LYS A 32 -29.40 -5.67 -19.71
N GLY A 33 -29.02 -6.24 -18.56
CA GLY A 33 -27.65 -6.63 -18.26
C GLY A 33 -26.79 -5.57 -17.59
N VAL A 34 -27.06 -5.30 -16.31
CA VAL A 34 -25.97 -5.01 -15.37
C VAL A 34 -26.14 -5.97 -14.22
N GLU A 35 -25.56 -7.16 -14.37
CA GLU A 35 -25.20 -7.95 -13.19
C GLU A 35 -24.40 -7.04 -12.27
N ALA A 36 -24.87 -6.92 -11.03
CA ALA A 36 -24.04 -6.36 -9.98
C ALA A 36 -22.77 -7.22 -9.94
N LEU A 37 -21.64 -6.64 -10.36
CA LEU A 37 -20.33 -7.24 -10.13
C LEU A 37 -20.18 -7.36 -8.62
N ALA A 38 -20.41 -8.57 -8.11
CA ALA A 38 -19.97 -8.95 -6.79
C ALA A 38 -18.47 -8.60 -6.73
N ALA A 39 -18.09 -7.80 -5.75
CA ALA A 39 -16.69 -7.67 -5.41
C ALA A 39 -16.26 -9.04 -4.92
N ASP A 40 -15.59 -9.81 -5.78
CA ASP A 40 -14.86 -10.99 -5.35
C ASP A 40 -13.74 -10.50 -4.42
N GLU A 41 -14.04 -10.47 -3.13
CA GLU A 41 -13.08 -10.29 -2.04
C GLU A 41 -12.25 -11.58 -1.94
N GLU A 42 -11.28 -11.74 -2.84
CA GLU A 42 -10.32 -12.84 -2.77
C GLU A 42 -9.32 -12.55 -1.64
N THR A 43 -9.70 -13.00 -0.45
CA THR A 43 -8.75 -13.33 0.60
C THR A 43 -7.93 -14.54 0.16
N PRO A 44 -6.66 -14.67 0.58
CA PRO A 44 -5.82 -15.77 0.13
C PRO A 44 -6.44 -17.09 0.55
N GLY A 45 -6.61 -18.00 -0.41
CA GLY A 45 -7.21 -19.30 -0.20
C GLY A 45 -6.58 -20.11 0.94
N PRO A 46 -7.24 -21.18 1.40
CA PRO A 46 -6.78 -22.01 2.52
C PRO A 46 -5.37 -22.58 2.35
N GLU A 47 -4.81 -22.56 1.13
CA GLU A 47 -3.46 -23.03 0.83
C GLU A 47 -2.31 -22.07 1.25
N TYR A 48 -2.60 -20.82 1.58
CA TYR A 48 -1.59 -19.82 1.97
C TYR A 48 -1.24 -19.90 3.47
N MET A 49 0.05 -20.04 3.76
CA MET A 49 0.62 -20.04 5.11
C MET A 49 1.45 -18.78 5.34
N LEU A 50 1.37 -18.19 6.54
CA LEU A 50 2.19 -17.03 6.92
C LEU A 50 3.67 -17.47 7.02
N VAL A 51 4.56 -16.76 6.32
CA VAL A 51 5.99 -17.08 6.25
C VAL A 51 6.91 -15.92 6.59
N PHE A 52 6.36 -14.74 6.84
CA PHE A 52 7.07 -13.60 7.41
C PHE A 52 6.03 -12.60 7.90
N ARG A 53 6.31 -11.95 9.02
CA ARG A 53 5.55 -10.79 9.48
C ARG A 53 6.45 -9.85 10.24
N ASP A 54 6.08 -8.59 10.22
CA ASP A 54 6.45 -7.63 11.24
C ASP A 54 5.21 -6.81 11.61
N GLU A 55 4.96 -6.72 12.91
CA GLU A 55 3.81 -6.01 13.49
C GLU A 55 4.25 -4.71 14.19
N PHE A 56 5.55 -4.39 14.16
CA PHE A 56 6.10 -3.12 14.63
C PHE A 56 5.66 -2.71 16.05
N ASN A 57 5.55 -3.69 16.94
CA ASN A 57 5.07 -3.55 18.32
C ASN A 57 6.18 -3.30 19.35
N GLU A 58 7.41 -3.05 18.90
CA GLU A 58 8.48 -2.65 19.80
C GLU A 58 8.14 -1.32 20.53
N PRO A 59 8.75 -1.04 21.69
CA PRO A 59 8.47 0.18 22.43
C PRO A 59 8.71 1.47 21.63
N ASP A 60 7.91 2.50 21.90
CA ASP A 60 8.06 3.81 21.26
C ASP A 60 9.50 4.36 21.34
N GLY A 61 9.97 4.87 20.20
CA GLY A 61 11.31 5.44 20.04
C GLY A 61 12.39 4.40 19.72
N THR A 62 12.09 3.09 19.70
CA THR A 62 13.05 2.11 19.22
C THR A 62 13.22 2.18 17.70
N LEU A 63 14.32 1.61 17.21
CA LEU A 63 14.57 1.44 15.78
C LEU A 63 13.94 0.12 15.29
N PRO A 64 13.67 -0.01 13.97
CA PRO A 64 13.25 -1.29 13.38
C PRO A 64 14.25 -2.41 13.71
N ASP A 65 13.80 -3.65 13.93
CA ASP A 65 14.68 -4.77 14.32
C ASP A 65 15.79 -4.95 13.29
N ALA A 66 17.03 -4.63 13.68
CA ALA A 66 18.21 -4.70 12.82
C ALA A 66 18.55 -6.13 12.33
N LYS A 67 17.94 -7.17 12.92
CA LYS A 67 18.04 -8.56 12.42
C LYS A 67 17.18 -8.78 11.18
N VAL A 68 16.14 -7.98 11.00
CA VAL A 68 15.21 -8.04 9.87
C VAL A 68 15.45 -6.90 8.91
N TRP A 69 15.50 -5.67 9.40
CA TRP A 69 15.53 -4.47 8.61
C TRP A 69 16.91 -3.84 8.62
N ARG A 70 17.46 -3.60 7.43
CA ARG A 70 18.61 -2.70 7.28
C ARG A 70 18.18 -1.42 6.61
N TYR A 71 18.89 -0.33 6.87
CA TYR A 71 18.68 0.92 6.15
C TYR A 71 19.01 0.77 4.66
N CYS A 72 18.15 1.33 3.81
CA CYS A 72 18.43 1.46 2.38
C CYS A 72 19.63 2.37 2.14
N THR A 73 20.35 2.11 1.05
CA THR A 73 21.57 2.86 0.70
C THR A 73 21.23 4.09 -0.13
N ARG A 74 21.73 5.26 0.30
CA ARG A 74 21.60 6.52 -0.44
C ARG A 74 22.17 6.44 -1.85
N ARG A 75 21.40 6.95 -2.82
CA ARG A 75 21.80 7.07 -4.24
C ARG A 75 21.42 8.45 -4.78
N PRO A 76 22.32 9.44 -4.77
CA PRO A 76 22.00 10.85 -5.07
C PRO A 76 21.32 11.10 -6.42
N LYS A 77 21.53 10.22 -7.41
CA LYS A 77 20.95 10.34 -8.77
C LYS A 77 19.60 9.64 -8.94
N VAL A 78 19.13 8.91 -7.92
CA VAL A 78 17.88 8.13 -7.97
C VAL A 78 16.84 8.83 -7.10
N THR A 79 15.70 9.19 -7.68
CA THR A 79 14.67 10.04 -7.03
C THR A 79 14.32 9.56 -5.61
N TRP A 80 13.89 8.31 -5.45
CA TRP A 80 13.44 7.80 -4.14
C TRP A 80 14.57 7.68 -3.10
N ALA A 81 15.82 7.50 -3.57
CA ALA A 81 16.97 7.16 -2.73
C ALA A 81 17.94 8.33 -2.47
N ARG A 82 17.69 9.51 -3.02
CA ARG A 82 18.67 10.62 -3.01
C ARG A 82 18.93 11.21 -1.62
N TYR A 83 17.97 11.08 -0.70
CA TYR A 83 18.01 11.63 0.66
C TYR A 83 18.03 10.56 1.76
N LEU A 84 18.20 9.28 1.41
CA LEU A 84 18.17 8.21 2.42
C LEU A 84 19.20 8.45 3.51
N SER A 85 18.76 8.30 4.75
CA SER A 85 19.56 8.47 5.95
C SER A 85 19.32 7.31 6.90
N ASN A 86 20.33 7.02 7.73
CA ASN A 86 20.22 6.12 8.88
C ASN A 86 19.92 6.88 10.18
N SER A 87 19.52 8.15 10.10
CA SER A 87 19.10 8.91 11.28
C SER A 87 17.92 8.20 11.97
N PRO A 88 17.92 8.12 13.31
CA PRO A 88 16.78 7.60 14.07
C PRO A 88 15.52 8.45 13.91
N GLU A 89 15.63 9.69 13.40
CA GLU A 89 14.49 10.60 13.22
C GLU A 89 13.64 10.27 11.99
N VAL A 90 14.14 9.42 11.08
CA VAL A 90 13.46 9.11 9.82
C VAL A 90 12.94 7.68 9.72
N ALA A 91 13.32 6.79 10.63
CA ALA A 91 12.79 5.44 10.74
C ALA A 91 12.83 4.97 12.20
N PHE A 92 11.67 4.83 12.83
CA PHE A 92 11.52 4.46 14.24
C PHE A 92 10.13 3.88 14.50
N ILE A 93 9.97 3.23 15.65
CA ILE A 93 8.69 2.68 16.11
C ILE A 93 7.97 3.71 16.97
N LYS A 94 6.68 3.91 16.73
CA LYS A 94 5.83 4.77 17.54
C LYS A 94 4.37 4.36 17.43
N ASP A 95 3.66 4.32 18.55
CA ASP A 95 2.24 3.99 18.65
C ASP A 95 1.92 2.65 17.96
N GLY A 96 2.82 1.66 18.10
CA GLY A 96 2.69 0.35 17.46
C GLY A 96 2.81 0.37 15.93
N ASN A 97 3.48 1.39 15.37
CA ASN A 97 3.72 1.50 13.94
C ASN A 97 5.20 1.71 13.65
N LEU A 98 5.65 1.20 12.50
CA LEU A 98 6.83 1.73 11.84
C LEU A 98 6.50 3.09 11.25
N VAL A 99 7.22 4.12 11.69
CA VAL A 99 7.12 5.48 11.14
C VAL A 99 8.31 5.74 10.24
N LEU A 100 8.05 6.04 8.97
CA LEU A 100 9.04 6.46 7.99
C LEU A 100 8.79 7.92 7.58
N ARG A 101 9.83 8.76 7.62
CA ARG A 101 9.70 10.20 7.34
C ARG A 101 10.61 10.70 6.23
N ALA A 102 10.18 11.80 5.61
CA ALA A 102 11.08 12.76 4.98
C ALA A 102 11.04 14.06 5.79
N ILE A 103 12.19 14.51 6.29
CA ILE A 103 12.31 15.72 7.14
C ILE A 103 13.33 16.70 6.55
N PRO A 104 13.22 18.01 6.87
CA PRO A 104 14.31 18.96 6.61
C PRO A 104 15.59 18.46 7.27
N ASN A 105 16.73 18.55 6.57
CA ASN A 105 18.00 18.16 7.18
C ASN A 105 18.41 19.17 8.26
N PRO A 106 18.48 18.78 9.54
CA PRO A 106 18.75 19.70 10.64
C PRO A 106 20.22 20.18 10.67
N ASP A 107 21.14 19.47 9.99
CA ASP A 107 22.57 19.79 10.01
C ASP A 107 23.23 19.52 8.65
N LYS A 108 23.14 20.50 7.76
CA LYS A 108 23.75 20.45 6.42
C LYS A 108 25.29 20.48 6.45
N SER A 109 25.92 20.75 7.60
CA SER A 109 27.37 20.75 7.73
C SER A 109 27.97 19.34 7.77
N LYS A 110 27.19 18.36 8.25
CA LYS A 110 27.58 16.94 8.31
C LYS A 110 27.20 16.18 7.04
N ASP A 111 26.11 16.58 6.42
CA ASP A 111 25.62 15.98 5.18
C ASP A 111 24.96 17.05 4.32
N ASN A 112 25.61 17.46 3.22
CA ASN A 112 25.15 18.59 2.41
C ASN A 112 23.99 18.19 1.47
N VAL A 113 22.86 17.83 2.06
CA VAL A 113 21.58 17.54 1.40
C VAL A 113 20.46 18.35 2.05
N SER A 114 19.39 18.63 1.30
CA SER A 114 18.30 19.45 1.82
C SER A 114 17.37 18.72 2.78
N MET A 115 17.14 17.43 2.57
CA MET A 115 16.25 16.60 3.38
C MET A 115 16.91 15.27 3.74
N LEU A 116 16.37 14.61 4.75
CA LEU A 116 16.68 13.23 5.12
C LEU A 116 15.43 12.38 4.97
N THR A 117 15.55 11.17 4.43
CA THR A 117 14.43 10.25 4.20
C THR A 117 14.68 8.88 4.82
N GLY A 118 13.61 8.27 5.33
CA GLY A 118 13.61 6.92 5.88
C GLY A 118 13.36 5.89 4.79
N GLY A 119 14.16 4.82 4.81
CA GLY A 119 13.94 3.65 3.98
C GLY A 119 14.64 2.44 4.57
N ILE A 120 13.91 1.32 4.65
CA ILE A 120 14.40 0.05 5.18
C ILE A 120 14.11 -1.09 4.21
N GLU A 121 14.95 -2.12 4.24
CA GLU A 121 14.84 -3.29 3.37
C GLU A 121 15.20 -4.59 4.10
N THR A 122 14.62 -5.70 3.64
CA THR A 122 14.87 -7.06 4.16
C THR A 122 15.98 -7.81 3.42
N SER A 123 16.76 -7.12 2.58
CA SER A 123 17.66 -7.76 1.62
C SER A 123 18.73 -8.66 2.24
N GLN A 124 19.01 -8.58 3.54
CA GLN A 124 19.97 -9.46 4.22
C GLN A 124 19.33 -10.54 5.09
N SER A 125 18.02 -10.47 5.33
CA SER A 125 17.32 -11.27 6.34
C SER A 125 16.21 -12.13 5.74
N PHE A 126 15.44 -11.59 4.80
CA PHE A 126 14.27 -12.24 4.23
C PHE A 126 14.18 -11.96 2.73
N THR A 127 14.14 -13.04 1.96
CA THR A 127 13.86 -13.00 0.52
C THR A 127 12.95 -14.17 0.20
N PHE A 128 12.02 -14.00 -0.72
CA PHE A 128 11.07 -15.04 -1.08
C PHE A 128 10.75 -14.99 -2.57
N ARG A 129 10.16 -16.08 -3.08
CA ARG A 129 9.64 -16.14 -4.44
C ARG A 129 8.26 -16.73 -4.46
N PHE A 130 7.34 -16.03 -5.13
CA PHE A 130 5.90 -16.29 -5.13
C PHE A 130 5.26 -16.17 -3.75
N GLY A 131 3.97 -15.88 -3.72
CA GLY A 131 3.22 -15.69 -2.49
C GLY A 131 2.36 -14.44 -2.55
N ARG A 132 1.90 -14.00 -1.39
CA ARG A 132 1.18 -12.74 -1.24
C ARG A 132 1.88 -11.87 -0.23
N VAL A 133 2.08 -10.61 -0.57
CA VAL A 133 2.47 -9.58 0.40
C VAL A 133 1.25 -8.76 0.71
N GLU A 134 1.04 -8.47 1.99
CA GLU A 134 0.08 -7.49 2.48
C GLU A 134 0.79 -6.51 3.39
N CYS A 135 0.56 -5.22 3.20
CA CYS A 135 1.12 -4.18 4.04
C CYS A 135 0.02 -3.16 4.37
N ARG A 136 -0.21 -2.94 5.67
CA ARG A 136 -1.22 -1.98 6.14
C ARG A 136 -0.55 -0.67 6.51
N ALA A 137 -0.85 0.38 5.77
CA ALA A 137 -0.20 1.67 5.93
C ALA A 137 -1.18 2.84 5.83
N LEU A 138 -0.80 3.94 6.48
CA LEU A 138 -1.40 5.26 6.39
C LEU A 138 -0.35 6.22 5.83
N VAL A 139 -0.76 7.02 4.86
CA VAL A 139 0.04 8.13 4.32
C VAL A 139 -0.72 9.43 4.51
N ASN A 140 -0.01 10.55 4.60
CA ASN A 140 -0.62 11.87 4.61
C ASN A 140 -0.28 12.60 3.29
N PRO A 141 -1.19 12.59 2.29
CA PRO A 141 -0.89 13.19 0.99
C PRO A 141 -0.56 14.68 1.10
N PHE A 142 0.53 15.08 0.46
CA PHE A 142 0.99 16.46 0.41
C PHE A 142 1.79 16.69 -0.87
N ILE A 143 1.80 17.90 -1.40
CA ILE A 143 2.54 18.19 -2.64
C ILE A 143 4.03 17.79 -2.49
N GLY A 144 4.54 17.00 -3.43
CA GLY A 144 5.88 16.45 -3.42
C GLY A 144 6.06 15.15 -2.62
N ASN A 145 4.99 14.58 -2.05
CA ASN A 145 5.04 13.29 -1.35
C ASN A 145 5.32 12.14 -2.32
N PHE A 146 6.13 11.16 -1.90
CA PHE A 146 6.40 9.94 -2.67
C PHE A 146 6.75 8.72 -1.79
N PRO A 147 5.85 8.22 -0.93
CA PRO A 147 6.03 6.98 -0.19
C PRO A 147 5.84 5.76 -1.08
N ALA A 148 6.53 4.65 -0.74
CA ALA A 148 6.43 3.41 -1.48
C ALA A 148 6.55 2.16 -0.60
N ILE A 149 5.83 1.11 -0.99
CA ILE A 149 5.94 -0.27 -0.52
C ILE A 149 6.18 -1.14 -1.76
N TRP A 150 7.33 -1.77 -1.84
CA TRP A 150 7.79 -2.36 -3.10
C TRP A 150 8.82 -3.47 -2.86
N MET A 151 9.22 -4.11 -3.94
CA MET A 151 10.10 -5.27 -3.91
C MET A 151 11.15 -5.22 -5.00
N MET A 152 12.37 -5.64 -4.63
CA MET A 152 13.50 -5.73 -5.54
C MET A 152 14.13 -7.13 -5.50
N PRO A 153 14.74 -7.60 -6.61
CA PRO A 153 15.29 -8.93 -6.72
C PRO A 153 16.68 -9.04 -6.08
N LYS A 154 17.01 -10.23 -5.56
CA LYS A 154 18.39 -10.69 -5.36
C LYS A 154 18.96 -11.26 -6.67
N SER A 155 19.00 -10.42 -7.69
CA SER A 155 19.48 -10.80 -9.01
C SER A 155 20.91 -10.30 -9.27
N LYS A 156 21.63 -11.04 -10.12
CA LYS A 156 22.88 -10.57 -10.73
C LYS A 156 22.65 -9.51 -11.82
N PHE A 157 21.41 -9.39 -12.30
CA PHE A 157 21.01 -8.40 -13.29
C PHE A 157 20.62 -7.10 -12.58
N GLY A 158 21.19 -5.98 -13.02
CA GLY A 158 20.82 -4.66 -12.53
C GLY A 158 19.39 -4.26 -12.94
N TRP A 159 18.88 -3.21 -12.31
CA TRP A 159 17.63 -2.59 -12.73
C TRP A 159 17.72 -2.08 -14.18
N PRO A 160 16.68 -2.27 -15.02
CA PRO A 160 15.39 -2.91 -14.74
C PRO A 160 15.36 -4.40 -15.11
N LYS A 161 16.48 -4.97 -15.59
CA LYS A 161 16.54 -6.36 -16.10
C LYS A 161 16.26 -7.42 -15.02
N GLY A 162 16.49 -7.08 -13.75
CA GLY A 162 16.15 -7.95 -12.61
C GLY A 162 14.66 -7.95 -12.25
N GLY A 163 13.88 -6.98 -12.71
CA GLY A 163 12.51 -6.75 -12.26
C GLY A 163 12.40 -5.78 -11.07
N GLU A 164 11.23 -5.18 -10.91
CA GLU A 164 10.76 -4.37 -9.78
C GLU A 164 9.24 -4.58 -9.65
N ILE A 165 8.73 -4.70 -8.42
CA ILE A 165 7.31 -4.87 -8.14
C ILE A 165 6.90 -3.80 -7.12
N ASP A 166 6.18 -2.78 -7.56
CA ASP A 166 5.71 -1.69 -6.72
C ASP A 166 4.27 -1.98 -6.30
N ILE A 167 4.12 -2.39 -5.04
CA ILE A 167 2.83 -2.80 -4.46
C ILE A 167 1.96 -1.57 -4.22
N PHE A 168 2.60 -0.48 -3.77
CA PHE A 168 1.97 0.79 -3.48
C PHE A 168 2.95 1.93 -3.70
N GLU A 169 2.49 2.94 -4.43
CA GLU A 169 3.06 4.28 -4.47
C GLU A 169 1.94 5.32 -4.31
N GLN A 170 2.24 6.45 -3.68
CA GLN A 170 1.35 7.61 -3.62
C GLN A 170 2.10 8.86 -4.10
N ILE A 171 1.42 9.72 -4.86
CA ILE A 171 2.05 10.83 -5.57
C ILE A 171 1.41 12.15 -5.16
N ASP A 172 2.23 13.12 -4.74
CA ASP A 172 1.79 14.46 -4.34
C ASP A 172 0.65 14.40 -3.30
N ASN A 173 -0.43 15.14 -3.54
CA ASN A 173 -1.63 15.16 -2.72
C ASN A 173 -2.78 14.33 -3.34
N GLU A 174 -2.46 13.43 -4.27
CA GLU A 174 -3.48 12.63 -4.95
C GLU A 174 -4.16 11.64 -4.00
N GLN A 175 -5.47 11.48 -4.19
CA GLN A 175 -6.30 10.49 -3.49
C GLN A 175 -6.34 9.17 -4.25
N ARG A 176 -5.15 8.63 -4.55
CA ARG A 176 -4.96 7.44 -5.40
C ARG A 176 -3.78 6.63 -4.92
N CYS A 177 -3.89 5.30 -4.99
CA CYS A 177 -2.72 4.42 -4.92
C CYS A 177 -2.33 4.00 -6.33
N TYR A 178 -1.04 3.92 -6.58
CA TYR A 178 -0.47 3.35 -7.79
C TYR A 178 0.16 2.00 -7.47
N ALA A 179 0.09 1.09 -8.43
CA ALA A 179 0.85 -0.14 -8.42
C ALA A 179 1.51 -0.29 -9.80
N THR A 180 2.78 -0.69 -9.82
CA THR A 180 3.63 -0.63 -11.00
C THR A 180 4.55 -1.85 -11.08
N VAL A 181 4.89 -2.24 -12.30
CA VAL A 181 5.85 -3.29 -12.59
C VAL A 181 6.93 -2.74 -13.52
N HIS A 182 8.20 -2.89 -13.13
CA HIS A 182 9.32 -2.58 -14.02
C HIS A 182 10.07 -3.84 -14.45
N SER A 183 10.38 -3.91 -15.73
CA SER A 183 11.26 -4.90 -16.35
C SER A 183 11.97 -4.27 -17.54
N ALA A 184 12.91 -4.97 -18.18
CA ALA A 184 13.50 -4.46 -19.42
C ALA A 184 12.44 -4.27 -20.51
N TRP A 185 11.42 -5.13 -20.53
CA TRP A 185 10.29 -5.06 -21.44
C TRP A 185 9.42 -3.83 -21.20
N THR A 186 9.02 -3.53 -19.96
CA THR A 186 8.13 -2.38 -19.69
C THR A 186 8.80 -1.05 -20.02
N GLN A 187 10.13 -0.98 -19.97
CA GLN A 187 10.87 0.21 -20.41
C GLN A 187 10.88 0.42 -21.93
N SER A 188 10.86 -0.66 -22.71
CA SER A 188 10.84 -0.61 -24.19
C SER A 188 9.43 -0.64 -24.78
N HIS A 189 8.45 -1.16 -24.03
CA HIS A 189 7.04 -1.30 -24.41
C HIS A 189 6.14 -0.46 -23.51
N ARG A 190 6.47 0.83 -23.35
CA ARG A 190 5.80 1.74 -22.40
C ARG A 190 4.29 1.92 -22.61
N ASN A 191 3.79 1.59 -23.80
CA ASN A 191 2.37 1.68 -24.13
C ASN A 191 1.58 0.44 -23.66
N GLU A 192 2.25 -0.66 -23.31
CA GLU A 192 1.59 -1.81 -22.71
C GLU A 192 1.28 -1.55 -21.23
N LEU A 193 0.18 -2.12 -20.74
CA LEU A 193 -0.24 -1.93 -19.35
C LEU A 193 0.76 -2.61 -18.39
N HIS A 194 1.47 -1.79 -17.61
CA HIS A 194 2.39 -2.22 -16.56
C HIS A 194 2.27 -1.38 -15.28
N SER A 195 1.33 -0.45 -15.25
CA SER A 195 0.99 0.37 -14.09
C SER A 195 -0.50 0.68 -14.13
N SER A 196 -1.12 0.83 -12.96
CA SER A 196 -2.50 1.27 -12.80
C SER A 196 -2.69 1.94 -11.44
N ASN A 197 -3.86 2.53 -11.22
CA ASN A 197 -4.21 3.15 -9.96
C ASN A 197 -5.67 2.89 -9.56
N LEU A 198 -5.94 3.08 -8.28
CA LEU A 198 -7.28 3.07 -7.71
C LEU A 198 -7.53 4.40 -6.98
N LEU A 199 -8.69 5.03 -7.25
CA LEU A 199 -9.14 6.20 -6.50
C LEU A 199 -9.61 5.79 -5.10
N MET A 200 -9.02 6.39 -4.07
CA MET A 200 -9.36 6.09 -2.68
C MET A 200 -8.91 7.21 -1.72
N PRO A 201 -9.67 7.45 -0.62
CA PRO A 201 -9.34 8.51 0.33
C PRO A 201 -8.11 8.12 1.15
N MET A 202 -7.00 8.84 1.00
CA MET A 202 -5.73 8.47 1.62
C MET A 202 -5.56 8.89 3.09
N ASN A 203 -6.61 9.43 3.71
CA ASN A 203 -6.59 9.92 5.09
C ASN A 203 -6.90 8.84 6.15
N ARG A 204 -6.77 7.57 5.79
CA ARG A 204 -6.95 6.43 6.69
C ARG A 204 -5.98 5.31 6.32
N TYR A 205 -5.85 4.34 7.22
CA TYR A 205 -5.12 3.11 6.92
C TYR A 205 -5.82 2.33 5.79
N HIS A 206 -4.98 1.78 4.93
CA HIS A 206 -5.34 0.87 3.85
C HIS A 206 -4.43 -0.34 3.85
N THR A 207 -4.94 -1.44 3.31
CA THR A 207 -4.14 -2.64 3.07
C THR A 207 -3.79 -2.73 1.59
N TYR A 208 -2.51 -2.61 1.28
CA TYR A 208 -1.97 -2.79 -0.07
C TYR A 208 -1.39 -4.17 -0.22
N ALA A 209 -1.64 -4.83 -1.36
CA ALA A 209 -1.21 -6.20 -1.55
C ALA A 209 -0.80 -6.51 -2.99
N VAL A 210 0.09 -7.48 -3.13
CA VAL A 210 0.36 -8.16 -4.38
C VAL A 210 0.26 -9.66 -4.17
N GLU A 211 -0.45 -10.34 -5.06
CA GLU A 211 -0.37 -11.78 -5.25
C GLU A 211 0.56 -12.06 -6.42
N TRP A 212 1.61 -12.80 -6.13
CA TRP A 212 2.67 -13.14 -7.04
C TRP A 212 2.67 -14.64 -7.27
N GLU A 213 2.22 -15.03 -8.45
CA GLU A 213 2.22 -16.40 -8.93
C GLU A 213 3.25 -16.57 -10.06
N GLU A 214 3.34 -17.78 -10.59
CA GLU A 214 4.38 -18.16 -11.55
C GLU A 214 4.28 -17.37 -12.86
N ASP A 215 3.05 -17.01 -13.27
CA ASP A 215 2.72 -16.38 -14.55
C ASP A 215 1.93 -15.08 -14.39
N VAL A 216 1.69 -14.61 -13.16
CA VAL A 216 0.88 -13.42 -12.92
C VAL A 216 1.23 -12.68 -11.63
N LEU A 217 1.17 -11.35 -11.70
CA LEU A 217 1.18 -10.42 -10.57
C LEU A 217 -0.18 -9.74 -10.50
N THR A 218 -0.93 -9.91 -9.41
CA THR A 218 -2.23 -9.26 -9.19
C THR A 218 -2.13 -8.31 -8.01
N PHE A 219 -2.45 -7.04 -8.21
CA PHE A 219 -2.31 -6.00 -7.20
C PHE A 219 -3.66 -5.61 -6.62
N PHE A 220 -3.70 -5.31 -5.33
CA PHE A 220 -4.91 -4.96 -4.60
C PHE A 220 -4.70 -3.79 -3.64
N ALA A 221 -5.77 -3.04 -3.40
CA ALA A 221 -5.88 -2.07 -2.32
C ALA A 221 -7.24 -2.25 -1.63
N ASP A 222 -7.24 -2.46 -0.31
CA ASP A 222 -8.42 -2.84 0.48
C ASP A 222 -9.20 -4.03 -0.13
N GLY A 223 -8.47 -5.04 -0.62
CA GLY A 223 -9.06 -6.22 -1.28
C GLY A 223 -9.60 -5.97 -2.69
N LYS A 224 -9.65 -4.72 -3.16
CA LYS A 224 -10.06 -4.39 -4.53
C LYS A 224 -8.88 -4.48 -5.48
N ARG A 225 -9.03 -5.22 -6.57
CA ARG A 225 -7.99 -5.35 -7.60
C ARG A 225 -7.69 -3.99 -8.25
N VAL A 226 -6.43 -3.57 -8.20
CA VAL A 226 -5.90 -2.37 -8.87
C VAL A 226 -5.60 -2.68 -10.34
N PHE A 227 -4.80 -3.71 -10.59
CA PHE A 227 -4.58 -4.30 -11.91
C PHE A 227 -3.87 -5.65 -11.83
N GLN A 228 -3.59 -6.24 -12.99
CA GLN A 228 -2.88 -7.49 -13.14
C GLN A 228 -1.84 -7.37 -14.26
N TYR A 229 -0.64 -7.90 -14.02
CA TYR A 229 0.44 -8.02 -15.02
C TYR A 229 0.73 -9.48 -15.28
N LYS A 230 0.57 -9.93 -16.54
CA LYS A 230 0.67 -11.34 -16.94
C LYS A 230 1.97 -11.64 -17.68
N LYS A 231 2.47 -12.85 -17.48
CA LYS A 231 3.55 -13.43 -18.26
C LYS A 231 3.07 -13.64 -19.69
N GLN A 232 3.74 -12.99 -20.63
CA GLN A 232 3.48 -13.15 -22.06
C GLN A 232 4.46 -14.17 -22.67
N ASN A 233 5.67 -14.25 -22.14
CA ASN A 233 6.69 -15.21 -22.54
C ASN A 233 7.71 -15.44 -21.42
N ASP A 234 8.58 -16.44 -21.59
CA ASP A 234 9.59 -16.81 -20.59
C ASP A 234 10.86 -15.95 -20.59
N SER A 235 10.94 -14.92 -21.44
CA SER A 235 12.15 -14.12 -21.57
C SER A 235 12.47 -13.37 -20.26
N GLN A 236 13.76 -13.26 -19.95
CA GLN A 236 14.26 -12.46 -18.84
C GLN A 236 13.83 -10.99 -18.94
N GLU A 237 13.59 -10.49 -20.15
CA GLU A 237 13.21 -9.10 -20.37
C GLU A 237 11.75 -8.85 -19.99
N GLN A 238 10.84 -9.77 -20.34
CA GLN A 238 9.40 -9.64 -20.07
C GLN A 238 9.02 -10.14 -18.68
N TRP A 239 9.54 -11.31 -18.29
CA TRP A 239 9.18 -11.97 -17.04
C TRP A 239 10.42 -12.32 -16.19
N PRO A 240 11.11 -11.32 -15.63
CA PRO A 240 12.20 -11.54 -14.68
C PRO A 240 11.72 -12.06 -13.32
N PHE A 241 10.42 -11.98 -13.03
CA PHE A 241 9.79 -12.19 -11.72
C PHE A 241 9.73 -13.66 -11.28
N ASP A 242 10.22 -14.62 -12.05
CA ASP A 242 10.38 -16.01 -11.59
C ASP A 242 11.86 -16.43 -11.53
N LYS A 243 12.79 -15.52 -11.87
CA LYS A 243 14.22 -15.82 -12.05
C LYS A 243 15.05 -15.61 -10.79
N SER A 244 14.50 -15.00 -9.74
CA SER A 244 15.19 -14.72 -8.47
C SER A 244 14.19 -14.55 -7.32
N ASN A 245 14.68 -14.64 -6.08
CA ASN A 245 13.92 -14.19 -4.92
C ASN A 245 13.92 -12.66 -4.87
N PHE A 246 12.87 -12.10 -4.27
CA PHE A 246 12.73 -10.67 -4.02
C PHE A 246 12.77 -10.38 -2.52
N TYR A 247 13.22 -9.18 -2.16
CA TYR A 247 13.15 -8.63 -0.81
C TYR A 247 12.21 -7.42 -0.78
N LEU A 248 11.66 -7.15 0.40
CA LEU A 248 10.78 -6.03 0.67
C LEU A 248 11.58 -4.74 0.88
N ILE A 249 11.04 -3.62 0.39
CA ILE A 249 11.51 -2.26 0.66
C ILE A 249 10.33 -1.39 1.09
N LEU A 250 10.53 -0.63 2.15
CA LEU A 250 9.57 0.33 2.70
C LEU A 250 10.27 1.68 2.81
N ASN A 251 9.72 2.73 2.20
CA ASN A 251 10.32 4.06 2.30
C ASN A 251 9.29 5.19 2.28
N GLN A 252 9.65 6.29 2.92
CA GLN A 252 9.04 7.60 2.71
C GLN A 252 10.03 8.46 1.93
N SER A 253 9.76 8.72 0.65
CA SER A 253 10.59 9.61 -0.17
C SER A 253 9.81 10.85 -0.61
N VAL A 254 10.43 11.67 -1.46
CA VAL A 254 9.85 12.91 -1.98
C VAL A 254 10.14 13.04 -3.47
N GLY A 255 9.28 13.72 -4.22
CA GLY A 255 9.41 13.90 -5.67
C GLY A 255 10.59 14.78 -6.09
N ASN A 256 10.94 14.79 -7.38
CA ASN A 256 11.98 15.67 -7.95
C ASN A 256 11.46 16.52 -9.11
N GLY A 257 10.14 16.64 -9.24
CA GLY A 257 9.47 17.31 -10.35
C GLY A 257 9.22 16.44 -11.58
N SER A 258 9.66 15.18 -11.61
CA SER A 258 9.40 14.27 -12.74
C SER A 258 8.02 13.65 -12.70
N TRP A 259 7.65 13.03 -11.57
CA TRP A 259 6.31 12.44 -11.37
C TRP A 259 5.61 13.16 -10.23
N ALA A 260 6.05 12.93 -8.99
CA ALA A 260 5.76 13.84 -7.89
C ALA A 260 6.52 15.17 -8.07
N LYS A 261 5.89 16.27 -7.68
CA LYS A 261 6.46 17.62 -7.69
C LYS A 261 7.68 17.70 -6.77
N ASN A 262 8.42 18.81 -6.86
CA ASN A 262 9.47 19.08 -5.88
C ASN A 262 8.85 19.20 -4.47
N PRO A 263 9.51 18.68 -3.42
CA PRO A 263 9.01 18.79 -2.06
C PRO A 263 9.09 20.22 -1.55
N ASN A 264 8.25 20.50 -0.56
CA ASN A 264 8.53 21.57 0.39
C ASN A 264 9.61 21.08 1.36
N GLU A 265 10.83 21.58 1.22
CA GLU A 265 11.97 21.18 2.05
C GLU A 265 11.86 21.61 3.53
N ASN A 266 10.83 22.38 3.89
CA ASN A 266 10.51 22.75 5.28
C ASN A 266 9.35 21.93 5.86
N HIS A 267 8.82 20.96 5.13
CA HIS A 267 7.71 20.10 5.55
C HIS A 267 8.20 18.71 5.98
N THR A 268 7.45 18.08 6.89
CA THR A 268 7.64 16.67 7.24
C THR A 268 6.62 15.82 6.53
N TYR A 269 7.09 14.87 5.73
CA TYR A 269 6.26 13.85 5.09
C TYR A 269 6.36 12.56 5.90
N GLU A 270 5.27 11.80 5.99
CA GLU A 270 5.22 10.62 6.85
C GLU A 270 4.33 9.52 6.25
N MET A 271 4.85 8.29 6.34
CA MET A 271 4.10 7.04 6.17
C MET A 271 4.20 6.25 7.47
N CYS A 272 3.05 5.86 8.01
CA CYS A 272 2.94 4.97 9.16
C CYS A 272 2.51 3.58 8.68
N ILE A 273 3.25 2.55 9.07
CA ILE A 273 2.97 1.16 8.72
C ILE A 273 2.63 0.41 10.00
N ASP A 274 1.43 -0.15 10.03
CA ASP A 274 0.91 -0.94 11.15
C ASP A 274 1.55 -2.33 11.14
N TRP A 275 1.50 -3.01 9.99
CA TRP A 275 2.14 -4.31 9.83
C TRP A 275 2.45 -4.61 8.36
N ILE A 276 3.36 -5.55 8.16
CA ILE A 276 3.61 -6.19 6.87
C ILE A 276 3.66 -7.71 7.05
N ARG A 277 2.99 -8.44 6.17
CA ARG A 277 2.86 -9.90 6.22
C ARG A 277 3.10 -10.50 4.85
N VAL A 278 3.77 -11.65 4.82
CA VAL A 278 4.01 -12.42 3.60
C VAL A 278 3.50 -13.83 3.81
N TYR A 279 2.72 -14.30 2.85
CA TYR A 279 2.11 -15.62 2.82
C TYR A 279 2.57 -16.40 1.59
N GLN A 280 2.77 -17.71 1.72
CA GLN A 280 3.12 -18.57 0.59
C GLN A 280 2.28 -19.84 0.58
N LYS A 281 1.96 -20.32 -0.64
CA LYS A 281 1.45 -21.68 -0.83
C LYS A 281 2.50 -22.67 -0.35
N LYS A 282 2.10 -23.76 0.31
CA LYS A 282 3.04 -24.77 0.86
C LYS A 282 4.11 -25.24 -0.13
N LYS A 283 3.76 -25.35 -1.42
CA LYS A 283 4.69 -25.74 -2.50
C LYS A 283 5.84 -24.75 -2.76
N HIS A 284 5.70 -23.49 -2.34
CA HIS A 284 6.69 -22.42 -2.58
C HIS A 284 7.59 -22.14 -1.39
N ILE A 285 7.34 -22.78 -0.24
CA ILE A 285 8.14 -22.62 0.96
C ILE A 285 9.40 -23.49 0.82
N PRO A 286 10.61 -22.92 0.85
CA PRO A 286 11.83 -23.70 0.76
C PRO A 286 11.95 -24.68 1.93
N LEU A 287 12.33 -25.94 1.66
CA LEU A 287 12.58 -26.93 2.71
C LEU A 287 13.73 -26.48 3.62
N GLY A 288 13.50 -26.49 4.94
CA GLY A 288 14.54 -26.27 5.94
C GLY A 288 14.90 -24.81 6.28
N VAL A 289 14.12 -23.82 5.82
CA VAL A 289 14.31 -22.41 6.20
C VAL A 289 13.53 -22.10 7.48
N SER A 290 14.25 -21.70 8.54
CA SER A 290 13.64 -21.01 9.68
C SER A 290 13.25 -19.60 9.24
N VAL A 291 11.96 -19.34 9.12
CA VAL A 291 11.43 -17.99 8.93
C VAL A 291 12.00 -17.08 10.03
N PRO A 292 12.66 -15.96 9.71
CA PRO A 292 12.96 -14.95 10.71
C PRO A 292 11.62 -14.39 11.19
N MET A 293 11.12 -14.90 12.31
CA MET A 293 10.06 -14.25 13.06
C MET A 293 10.72 -13.23 13.98
N THR A 294 10.39 -11.95 13.81
CA THR A 294 10.65 -10.94 14.83
C THR A 294 10.07 -11.45 16.15
N ARG A 295 10.82 -11.28 17.24
CA ARG A 295 10.49 -11.84 18.56
C ARG A 295 9.04 -11.51 18.90
N ILE A 296 8.26 -12.55 19.19
CA ILE A 296 7.03 -12.43 19.95
C ILE A 296 7.47 -11.84 21.31
N GLN A 297 7.30 -10.54 21.53
CA GLN A 297 6.86 -10.14 22.85
C GLN A 297 5.47 -10.76 22.94
N GLU A 298 5.29 -11.69 23.88
CA GLU A 298 3.97 -12.12 24.30
C GLU A 298 3.26 -10.86 24.80
N SER A 299 2.66 -10.10 23.88
CA SER A 299 1.64 -9.15 24.23
C SER A 299 0.59 -9.97 24.98
N LYS A 300 0.22 -9.50 26.17
CA LYS A 300 -0.84 -10.11 26.98
C LYS A 300 -1.95 -10.54 26.04
N GLU A 301 -2.25 -11.84 25.99
CA GLU A 301 -3.26 -12.45 25.12
C GLU A 301 -4.44 -11.48 24.96
N SER A 302 -4.47 -10.80 23.81
CA SER A 302 -5.60 -9.94 23.50
C SER A 302 -6.53 -10.85 22.73
N ASN A 303 -7.67 -11.17 23.32
CA ASN A 303 -8.69 -11.97 22.64
C ASN A 303 -9.32 -11.22 21.45
N GLU A 304 -8.70 -10.15 20.95
CA GLU A 304 -9.21 -9.34 19.86
C GLU A 304 -8.99 -10.07 18.54
N ILE A 305 -10.08 -10.22 17.81
CA ILE A 305 -10.11 -10.91 16.54
C ILE A 305 -10.26 -9.86 15.45
N TYR A 306 -9.39 -9.91 14.46
CA TYR A 306 -9.36 -8.98 13.35
C TYR A 306 -9.71 -9.70 12.06
N SER A 307 -10.40 -9.04 11.14
CA SER A 307 -10.46 -9.51 9.76
C SER A 307 -9.07 -9.43 9.12
N LEU A 308 -8.87 -10.10 7.99
CA LEU A 308 -7.64 -9.91 7.19
C LEU A 308 -7.43 -8.45 6.75
N GLN A 309 -8.49 -7.66 6.71
CA GLN A 309 -8.47 -6.22 6.43
C GLN A 309 -8.11 -5.38 7.67
N GLY A 310 -7.79 -6.01 8.80
CA GLY A 310 -7.43 -5.34 10.05
C GLY A 310 -8.61 -4.67 10.76
N VAL A 311 -9.85 -5.05 10.43
CA VAL A 311 -11.05 -4.56 11.12
C VAL A 311 -11.24 -5.39 12.38
N LYS A 312 -11.36 -4.76 13.55
CA LYS A 312 -11.69 -5.46 14.79
C LYS A 312 -13.09 -6.05 14.69
N MET A 313 -13.16 -7.39 14.70
CA MET A 313 -14.38 -8.18 14.56
C MET A 313 -15.00 -8.58 15.90
N GLY A 314 -14.31 -8.32 17.01
CA GLY A 314 -14.77 -8.61 18.36
C GLY A 314 -13.76 -9.43 19.15
N THR A 315 -14.24 -10.20 20.13
CA THR A 315 -13.39 -11.06 20.96
C THR A 315 -13.83 -12.53 21.03
N ASN A 316 -14.91 -12.89 20.33
CA ASN A 316 -15.49 -14.22 20.36
C ASN A 316 -15.55 -14.83 18.95
N GLU A 317 -14.75 -15.85 18.70
CA GLU A 317 -14.68 -16.55 17.41
C GLU A 317 -16.04 -17.13 16.98
N ARG A 318 -16.87 -17.56 17.95
CA ARG A 318 -18.16 -18.22 17.68
C ARG A 318 -19.20 -17.27 17.07
N GLU A 319 -19.00 -15.97 17.19
CA GLU A 319 -19.92 -14.96 16.65
C GLU A 319 -19.51 -14.48 15.26
N LEU A 320 -18.34 -14.88 14.78
CA LEU A 320 -17.84 -14.46 13.48
C LEU A 320 -18.63 -15.12 12.33
N PRO A 321 -18.95 -14.39 11.25
CA PRO A 321 -19.41 -15.01 10.01
C PRO A 321 -18.32 -15.91 9.42
N LYS A 322 -18.67 -16.76 8.45
CA LYS A 322 -17.68 -17.57 7.74
C LYS A 322 -16.62 -16.67 7.10
N GLY A 323 -15.35 -16.98 7.30
CA GLY A 323 -14.26 -16.10 6.87
C GLY A 323 -12.92 -16.42 7.53
N ILE A 324 -11.92 -15.62 7.19
CA ILE A 324 -10.57 -15.71 7.73
C ILE A 324 -10.32 -14.53 8.65
N TYR A 325 -9.81 -14.84 9.84
CA TYR A 325 -9.52 -13.88 10.87
C TYR A 325 -8.11 -14.07 11.43
N VAL A 326 -7.62 -13.07 12.13
CA VAL A 326 -6.37 -13.11 12.88
C VAL A 326 -6.71 -12.84 14.34
N SER A 327 -6.36 -13.76 15.24
CA SER A 327 -6.46 -13.60 16.69
C SER A 327 -5.15 -14.05 17.32
N ASN A 328 -4.58 -13.26 18.23
CA ASN A 328 -3.26 -13.55 18.82
C ASN A 328 -2.16 -13.88 17.78
N GLY A 329 -2.26 -13.30 16.58
CA GLY A 329 -1.34 -13.57 15.48
C GLY A 329 -1.50 -14.96 14.83
N GLU A 330 -2.54 -15.71 15.17
CA GLU A 330 -2.91 -16.98 14.53
C GLU A 330 -4.10 -16.79 13.58
N LYS A 331 -4.03 -17.46 12.42
CA LYS A 331 -5.10 -17.46 11.42
C LYS A 331 -6.21 -18.40 11.89
N ILE A 332 -7.42 -17.86 12.05
CA ILE A 332 -8.63 -18.63 12.36
C ILE A 332 -9.49 -18.70 11.10
N ILE A 333 -9.96 -19.90 10.77
CA ILE A 333 -10.86 -20.16 9.64
C ILE A 333 -12.19 -20.64 10.20
N LYS A 334 -13.28 -19.96 9.82
CA LYS A 334 -14.62 -20.21 10.35
C LYS A 334 -15.65 -20.52 9.26
#